data_AF-A0A151K264-F1
#
_entry.id   AF-A0A151K264-F1
#
_cell.length_a   1.000
_cell.length_b   1.000
_cell.length_c   1.000
_cell.angle_alpha   90.00
_cell.angle_beta   90.00
_cell.angle_gamma   90.00
#
_symmetry.space_group_name_H-M   'P 1'
#
loop_
_entity.id
_entity.type
_entity.pdbx_description
1 polymer ?
#
loop_
_entity_poly.entity_id
_entity_poly.type
_entity_poly.pdbx_seq_one_letter_code
_entity_poly.pdbx_strand_id
1 'polypeptide(L)'
;NKNFEGKPCLLSGWTNTTNGDLQQTELTVVKQKECAKSHWELTESHICATAQNRTNEYKDDLGAPLIANGVQIGIVSFACSCTLGQPDVYTRVPSFLSWIKTNLKN
;
A
#
# COMPACT_ATOMS: atom_id res chain seq x y z
N ASN A 1 -14.99 -3.95 -9.30
CA ASN A 1 -14.90 -4.15 -7.84
C ASN A 1 -14.16 -5.46 -7.56
N LYS A 2 -12.84 -5.44 -7.35
CA LYS A 2 -12.08 -6.63 -6.98
C LYS A 2 -11.81 -6.55 -5.47
N ASN A 3 -12.34 -7.50 -4.70
CA ASN A 3 -12.04 -7.60 -3.29
C ASN A 3 -10.64 -8.22 -3.10
N PHE A 4 -9.76 -7.50 -2.41
CA PHE A 4 -8.39 -7.90 -2.12
C PHE A 4 -8.16 -8.22 -0.65
N GLU A 5 -9.15 -8.03 0.23
CA GLU A 5 -9.01 -8.24 1.67
C GLU A 5 -8.53 -9.66 2.00
N GLY A 6 -7.55 -9.75 2.90
CA GLY A 6 -6.93 -11.01 3.33
C GLY A 6 -6.02 -11.67 2.30
N LYS A 7 -5.82 -11.06 1.13
CA LYS A 7 -4.91 -11.61 0.10
C LYS A 7 -3.49 -11.12 0.30
N PRO A 8 -2.49 -11.95 -0.06
CA PRO A 8 -1.10 -11.52 -0.10
C PRO A 8 -0.90 -10.45 -1.17
N CYS A 9 0.03 -9.55 -0.90
CA CYS A 9 0.48 -8.53 -1.82
C CYS A 9 1.98 -8.26 -1.65
N LEU A 10 2.57 -7.64 -2.65
CA LEU A 10 4.00 -7.31 -2.72
C LEU A 10 4.16 -5.80 -2.80
N LEU A 11 5.04 -5.27 -1.96
CA LEU A 11 5.57 -3.92 -2.09
C LEU A 11 7.03 -4.03 -2.54
N SER A 12 7.41 -3.22 -3.53
CA SER A 12 8.80 -3.14 -3.99
C SER A 12 9.26 -1.70 -4.03
N GLY A 13 10.45 -1.42 -3.53
CA GLY A 13 10.98 -0.06 -3.43
C GLY A 13 12.43 -0.01 -3.00
N TRP A 14 13.00 1.20 -3.01
CA TRP A 14 14.38 1.47 -2.64
C TRP A 14 14.39 2.19 -1.29
N THR A 15 14.67 1.44 -0.23
CA THR A 15 14.82 2.01 1.10
C THR A 15 16.26 2.47 1.33
N ASN A 16 16.45 3.57 2.08
CA ASN A 16 17.76 4.10 2.46
C ASN A 16 18.58 3.16 3.38
N THR A 17 18.01 2.01 3.77
CA THR A 17 18.68 0.97 4.55
C THR A 17 19.45 -0.02 3.67
N THR A 18 19.39 0.14 2.35
CA THR A 18 20.09 -0.74 1.40
C THR A 18 21.15 0.02 0.61
N ASN A 19 22.19 -0.68 0.16
CA ASN A 19 23.26 -0.12 -0.67
C ASN A 19 22.80 0.20 -2.12
N GLY A 20 21.55 0.67 -2.29
CA GLY A 20 20.93 1.00 -3.58
C GLY A 20 20.20 -0.17 -4.25
N ASP A 21 20.10 -1.33 -3.61
CA ASP A 21 19.41 -2.50 -4.16
C ASP A 21 17.90 -2.44 -3.97
N LEU A 22 17.13 -2.73 -5.03
CA LEU A 22 15.68 -2.81 -4.96
C LEU A 22 15.25 -3.94 -4.00
N GLN A 23 14.36 -3.61 -3.06
CA GLN A 23 13.82 -4.58 -2.11
C GLN A 23 12.38 -4.96 -2.46
N GLN A 24 11.97 -6.12 -1.96
CA GLN A 24 10.59 -6.57 -2.00
C GLN A 24 10.14 -7.05 -0.62
N THR A 25 8.94 -6.67 -0.21
CA THR A 25 8.32 -7.09 1.05
C THR A 25 6.96 -7.73 0.77
N GLU A 26 6.73 -8.90 1.37
CA GLU A 26 5.43 -9.54 1.39
C GLU A 26 4.54 -8.95 2.47
N LEU A 27 3.31 -8.61 2.08
CA LEU A 27 2.30 -7.99 2.90
C LEU A 27 0.98 -8.75 2.77
N THR A 28 0.04 -8.49 3.67
CA THR A 28 -1.34 -8.93 3.55
C THR A 28 -2.28 -7.73 3.55
N VAL A 29 -3.22 -7.70 2.62
CA VAL A 29 -4.25 -6.65 2.57
C VAL A 29 -5.17 -6.78 3.78
N VAL A 30 -5.31 -5.68 4.52
CA VAL A 30 -6.14 -5.61 5.72
C VAL A 30 -7.57 -5.25 5.34
N LYS A 31 -8.54 -5.81 6.07
CA LYS A 31 -9.96 -5.45 5.91
C LYS A 31 -10.15 -3.96 6.15
N GLN A 32 -10.96 -3.29 5.32
CA GLN A 32 -11.14 -1.85 5.41
C GLN A 32 -11.64 -1.41 6.79
N LYS A 33 -12.58 -2.17 7.35
CA LYS A 33 -13.13 -1.92 8.69
C LYS A 33 -12.10 -2.04 9.81
N GLU A 34 -11.15 -2.97 9.68
CA GLU A 34 -10.08 -3.13 10.66
C GLU A 34 -9.06 -2.01 10.53
N CYS A 35 -8.73 -1.61 9.30
CA CYS A 35 -7.86 -0.48 9.05
C CYS A 35 -8.43 0.85 9.60
N ALA A 36 -9.74 1.06 9.45
CA ALA A 36 -10.43 2.26 9.95
C ALA A 36 -10.38 2.40 11.48
N LYS A 37 -10.11 1.32 12.24
CA LYS A 37 -9.89 1.41 13.69
C LYS A 37 -8.58 2.10 14.04
N SER A 38 -7.61 2.12 13.14
CA SER A 38 -6.30 2.72 13.33
C SER A 38 -6.15 4.09 12.66
N HIS A 39 -7.01 4.42 11.70
CA HIS A 39 -6.90 5.62 10.86
C HIS A 39 -8.22 6.36 10.74
N TRP A 40 -8.27 7.57 11.31
CA TRP A 40 -9.49 8.39 11.35
C TRP A 40 -9.82 9.08 10.00
N GLU A 41 -8.83 9.24 9.12
CA GLU A 41 -8.99 9.85 7.78
C GLU A 41 -9.25 8.83 6.67
N LEU A 42 -9.48 7.55 7.02
CA LEU A 42 -9.62 6.50 6.02
C LEU A 42 -10.91 6.64 5.21
N THR A 43 -10.77 6.66 3.89
CA THR A 43 -11.90 6.69 2.93
C THR A 43 -11.92 5.43 2.06
N GLU A 44 -12.96 5.25 1.24
CA GLU A 44 -13.03 4.15 0.26
C GLU A 44 -11.94 4.22 -0.82
N SER A 45 -11.32 5.39 -1.03
CA SER A 45 -10.20 5.57 -1.95
C SER A 45 -8.86 5.11 -1.37
N HIS A 46 -8.87 4.52 -0.18
CA HIS A 46 -7.70 3.93 0.46
C HIS A 46 -7.80 2.40 0.56
N ILE A 47 -6.65 1.74 0.57
CA ILE A 47 -6.47 0.32 0.84
C ILE A 47 -5.33 0.16 1.83
N CYS A 48 -5.41 -0.82 2.72
CA CYS A 48 -4.40 -1.01 3.75
C CYS A 48 -3.73 -2.36 3.63
N ALA A 49 -2.46 -2.44 4.02
CA ALA A 49 -1.71 -3.68 4.07
C ALA A 49 -0.77 -3.68 5.27
N THR A 50 -0.35 -4.87 5.71
CA THR A 50 0.56 -5.02 6.85
C THR A 50 1.50 -6.21 6.65
N ALA A 51 2.71 -6.11 7.18
CA ALA A 51 3.69 -7.20 7.25
C ALA A 51 3.52 -7.96 8.57
N GLN A 52 3.70 -9.29 8.57
CA GLN A 52 3.69 -10.06 9.82
C GLN A 52 4.85 -9.69 10.76
N ASN A 53 6.01 -9.26 10.23
CA ASN A 53 7.21 -8.91 10.98
C ASN A 53 7.69 -7.49 10.64
N ARG A 54 6.90 -6.47 11.02
CA ARG A 54 7.15 -5.07 10.62
C ARG A 54 8.44 -4.51 11.25
N THR A 55 9.40 -4.12 10.43
CA THR A 55 10.48 -3.19 10.78
C THR A 55 10.13 -1.78 10.25
N ASN A 56 10.58 -0.74 10.95
CA ASN A 56 10.11 0.65 10.79
C ASN A 56 10.67 1.38 9.54
N GLU A 57 10.97 0.69 8.45
CA GLU A 57 12.03 1.13 7.52
C GLU A 57 11.58 1.71 6.16
N TYR A 58 10.29 1.87 5.89
CA TYR A 58 9.82 2.20 4.52
C TYR A 58 9.52 3.70 4.28
N LYS A 59 10.29 4.62 4.89
CA LYS A 59 10.03 6.06 4.72
C LYS A 59 10.27 6.57 3.29
N ASP A 60 11.02 5.83 2.47
CA ASP A 60 11.49 6.31 1.16
C ASP A 60 10.74 5.71 -0.04
N ASP A 61 9.74 4.85 0.19
CA ASP A 61 9.00 4.17 -0.89
C ASP A 61 7.73 4.91 -1.32
N LEU A 62 7.62 6.22 -1.08
CA LEU A 62 6.44 7.00 -1.47
C LEU A 62 6.18 6.91 -2.98
N GLY A 63 4.95 6.59 -3.37
CA GLY A 63 4.58 6.37 -4.77
C GLY A 63 4.87 4.97 -5.31
N ALA A 64 5.54 4.10 -4.54
CA ALA A 64 5.84 2.73 -4.97
C ALA A 64 4.56 1.88 -5.16
N PRO A 65 4.60 0.87 -6.05
CA PRO A 65 3.45 0.05 -6.34
C PRO A 65 3.21 -1.02 -5.27
N LEU A 66 1.94 -1.19 -4.89
CA LEU A 66 1.46 -2.36 -4.16
C LEU A 66 0.77 -3.32 -5.15
N ILE A 67 1.30 -4.53 -5.31
CA ILE A 67 0.87 -5.51 -6.32
C ILE A 67 0.19 -6.71 -5.65
N ALA A 68 -0.95 -7.16 -6.18
CA ALA A 68 -1.55 -8.44 -5.84
C ALA A 68 -1.94 -9.19 -7.12
N ASN A 69 -1.55 -10.47 -7.21
CA ASN A 69 -1.81 -11.32 -8.38
C ASN A 69 -1.43 -10.66 -9.73
N GLY A 70 -0.26 -10.03 -9.79
CA GLY A 70 0.24 -9.34 -10.99
C GLY A 70 -0.51 -8.04 -11.35
N VAL A 71 -1.39 -7.54 -10.47
CA VAL A 71 -2.14 -6.29 -10.69
C VAL A 71 -1.75 -5.27 -9.63
N GLN A 72 -1.51 -4.02 -10.05
CA GLN A 72 -1.32 -2.93 -9.10
C GLN A 72 -2.64 -2.54 -8.43
N ILE A 73 -2.70 -2.75 -7.12
CA ILE A 73 -3.88 -2.51 -6.29
C ILE A 73 -3.74 -1.24 -5.44
N GLY A 74 -2.50 -0.79 -5.22
CA GLY A 74 -2.24 0.38 -4.42
C GLY A 74 -1.00 1.17 -4.85
N ILE A 75 -0.90 2.37 -4.31
CA ILE A 75 0.26 3.27 -4.39
C ILE A 75 0.59 3.67 -2.95
N VAL A 76 1.85 3.54 -2.53
CA VAL A 76 2.30 4.00 -1.21
C VAL A 76 1.96 5.49 -1.06
N SER A 77 1.21 5.83 -0.01
CA SER A 77 0.75 7.20 0.23
C SER A 77 1.21 7.71 1.59
N PHE A 78 0.64 7.19 2.67
CA PHE A 78 1.09 7.51 4.01
C PHE A 78 1.07 6.25 4.87
N ALA A 79 2.24 5.88 5.36
CA ALA A 79 2.31 5.07 6.55
C ALA A 79 1.92 5.99 7.71
N CYS A 80 1.06 5.58 8.64
CA CYS A 80 1.11 6.19 9.97
C CYS A 80 2.43 5.73 10.58
N SER A 81 3.48 6.47 10.26
CA SER A 81 4.76 6.42 10.94
C SER A 81 4.48 6.82 12.37
N CYS A 82 4.45 5.86 13.30
CA CYS A 82 4.85 6.01 14.70
C CYS A 82 4.38 4.84 15.58
N THR A 83 3.41 4.02 15.16
CA THR A 83 2.86 2.97 16.03
C THR A 83 3.10 1.58 15.46
N LEU A 84 3.91 0.80 16.17
CA LEU A 84 4.14 -0.63 15.90
C LEU A 84 2.78 -1.35 15.83
N GLY A 85 2.57 -2.18 14.81
CA GLY A 85 1.35 -2.98 14.67
C GLY A 85 0.15 -2.33 13.95
N GLN A 86 0.24 -1.07 13.51
CA GLN A 86 -0.81 -0.48 12.66
C GLN A 86 -0.60 -0.81 11.16
N PRO A 87 -1.68 -1.04 10.38
CA PRO A 87 -1.59 -1.19 8.92
C PRO A 87 -1.10 0.08 8.24
N ASP A 88 -0.33 -0.08 7.17
CA ASP A 88 0.06 1.03 6.28
C ASP A 88 -1.09 1.36 5.32
N VAL A 89 -1.21 2.63 4.94
CA VAL A 89 -2.28 3.13 4.08
C VAL A 89 -1.74 3.48 2.70
N TYR A 90 -2.45 2.99 1.69
CA TYR A 90 -2.11 3.14 0.28
C TYR A 90 -3.30 3.75 -0.45
N THR A 91 -3.04 4.52 -1.50
CA THR A 91 -4.09 4.96 -2.43
C THR A 91 -4.63 3.74 -3.18
N ARG A 92 -5.94 3.52 -3.18
CA ARG A 92 -6.59 2.39 -3.87
C ARG A 92 -6.69 2.67 -5.36
N VAL A 93 -5.80 2.09 -6.16
CA VAL A 93 -5.76 2.26 -7.63
C VAL A 93 -7.12 2.01 -8.31
N PRO A 94 -7.88 0.95 -7.97
CA PRO A 94 -9.22 0.74 -8.54
C PRO A 94 -10.18 1.93 -8.42
N SER A 95 -10.06 2.76 -7.39
CA SER A 95 -10.92 3.95 -7.18
C SER A 95 -10.62 5.07 -8.18
N PHE A 96 -9.46 5.05 -8.82
CA PHE A 96 -8.99 6.11 -9.72
C PHE A 96 -8.90 5.67 -11.18
N LEU A 97 -9.30 4.44 -11.54
CA LEU A 97 -9.17 3.93 -12.91
C LEU A 97 -9.84 4.82 -13.96
N SER A 98 -11.00 5.41 -13.66
CA SER A 98 -11.67 6.33 -14.58
C SER A 98 -10.83 7.58 -14.82
N TRP A 99 -10.32 8.20 -13.76
CA TRP A 99 -9.45 9.37 -13.85
C TRP A 99 -8.12 9.06 -14.54
N ILE A 100 -7.51 7.91 -14.26
CA ILE A 100 -6.27 7.48 -14.93
C ILE A 100 -6.50 7.40 -16.44
N LYS A 101 -7.58 6.74 -16.88
CA LYS A 101 -7.90 6.57 -18.31
C LYS A 101 -8.10 7.89 -19.05
N THR A 102 -8.64 8.91 -18.40
CA THR A 102 -8.85 10.24 -19.02
C THR A 102 -7.59 11.10 -19.06
N ASN A 103 -6.52 10.70 -18.38
CA ASN A 103 -5.27 11.47 -18.26
C ASN A 103 -4.04 10.72 -18.80
N LEU A 104 -4.24 9.62 -19.54
CA LEU A 104 -3.14 8.98 -20.27
C LEU A 104 -2.63 9.94 -21.35
N LYS A 105 -1.32 10.12 -21.44
CA LYS A 105 -0.71 10.85 -22.56
C LYS A 105 -0.88 10.02 -23.83
N ASN A 106 -1.27 10.70 -24.91
CA ASN A 106 -1.22 10.15 -26.27
C ASN A 106 0.23 9.90 -26.70
#